data_AF-A0A968ZI75-F1
#
_entry.id   AF-A0A968ZI75-F1
#
_cell.length_a   1.000
_cell.length_b   1.000
_cell.length_c   1.000
_cell.angle_alpha   90.00
_cell.angle_beta   90.00
_cell.angle_gamma   90.00
#
_symmetry.space_group_name_H-M   'P 1'
#
loop_
_entity.id
_entity.type
_entity.pdbx_description
1 polymer ?
#
loop_
_entity_poly.entity_id
_entity_poly.type
_entity_poly.pdbx_seq_one_letter_code
_entity_poly.pdbx_strand_id
1 'polypeptide(L)'
;MPRSLFATAFFFFLFLPSCFLWAGELVIAGVYQGKNVYVQNPFTWDMKNFCTREVYVNDKLVLSNPKASAYEINLSAFQVNQPVVIKIIHENNCAP
;
A
#
# COMPACT_ATOMS: atom_id res chain seq x y z
N MET A 1 7.17 -49.28 30.77
CA MET A 1 6.40 -48.63 29.68
C MET A 1 6.05 -47.23 30.18
N PRO A 2 6.59 -46.18 29.55
CA PRO A 2 5.73 -45.33 28.73
C PRO A 2 6.44 -44.93 27.44
N ARG A 3 6.03 -45.54 26.31
CA ARG A 3 6.57 -45.26 24.97
C ARG A 3 5.74 -44.23 24.18
N SER A 4 4.77 -43.57 24.81
CA SER A 4 3.76 -42.76 24.09
C SER A 4 3.75 -41.27 24.42
N LEU A 5 4.64 -40.78 25.31
CA LEU A 5 4.58 -39.39 25.78
C LEU A 5 5.46 -38.39 25.01
N PHE A 6 6.34 -38.87 24.12
CA PHE A 6 7.19 -38.01 23.28
C PHE A 6 6.63 -37.74 21.87
N ALA A 7 5.59 -38.46 21.45
CA ALA A 7 5.04 -38.33 20.10
C ALA A 7 4.03 -37.17 19.94
N THR A 8 3.51 -36.61 21.04
CA THR A 8 2.47 -35.57 21.00
C THR A 8 3.00 -34.14 20.98
N ALA A 9 4.29 -33.91 21.28
CA ALA A 9 4.89 -32.57 21.26
C ALA A 9 5.29 -32.08 19.86
N PHE A 10 5.43 -32.99 18.88
CA PHE A 10 5.88 -32.64 17.52
C PHE A 10 4.75 -32.17 16.59
N PHE A 11 3.47 -32.41 16.96
CA PHE A 11 2.32 -32.08 16.12
C PHE A 11 1.75 -30.67 16.37
N PHE A 12 2.20 -29.97 17.42
CA PHE A 12 1.69 -28.65 17.78
C PHE A 12 2.49 -27.47 17.20
N PHE A 13 3.59 -27.74 16.49
CA PHE A 13 4.48 -26.69 15.96
C PHE A 13 4.16 -26.23 14.52
N LEU A 14 3.10 -26.77 13.90
CA LEU A 14 2.75 -26.47 12.50
C LEU A 14 1.61 -25.46 12.29
N PHE A 15 1.02 -24.92 13.36
CA PHE A 15 0.04 -23.83 13.28
C PHE A 15 0.71 -22.48 13.58
N LEU A 16 1.64 -22.05 12.72
CA LEU A 16 1.99 -20.62 12.67
C LEU A 16 0.77 -19.88 12.10
N PRO A 17 0.10 -18.99 12.87
CA PRO A 17 -0.94 -18.16 12.31
C PRO A 17 -0.28 -17.22 11.30
N SER A 18 -0.61 -17.40 10.02
CA SER A 18 -0.22 -16.47 8.97
C SER A 18 -0.93 -15.15 9.22
N CYS A 19 -0.23 -14.18 9.82
CA CYS A 19 -0.70 -12.79 9.85
C CYS A 19 -0.78 -12.30 8.40
N PHE A 20 -2.01 -12.20 7.87
CA PHE A 20 -2.26 -11.59 6.58
C PHE A 20 -2.06 -10.08 6.70
N LEU A 21 -0.92 -9.58 6.20
CA LEU A 21 -0.73 -8.15 5.97
C LEU A 21 -1.50 -7.79 4.69
N TRP A 22 -2.75 -7.34 4.84
CA TRP A 22 -3.49 -6.77 3.72
C TRP A 22 -3.12 -5.30 3.50
N ALA A 23 -3.10 -4.89 2.25
CA ALA A 23 -2.92 -3.53 1.78
C ALA A 23 -3.94 -3.28 0.70
N GLY A 24 -4.52 -2.08 0.67
CA GLY A 24 -5.34 -1.66 -0.46
C GLY A 24 -4.46 -1.15 -1.60
N GLU A 25 -4.92 -1.36 -2.84
CA GLU A 25 -4.30 -0.81 -4.04
C GLU A 25 -5.35 -0.03 -4.83
N LEU A 26 -5.03 1.22 -5.15
CA LEU A 26 -5.79 2.08 -6.06
C LEU A 26 -4.97 2.33 -7.32
N VAL A 27 -5.50 1.95 -8.48
CA VAL A 27 -4.85 2.14 -9.79
C VAL A 27 -5.66 3.10 -10.65
N ILE A 28 -5.00 4.14 -11.15
CA ILE A 28 -5.58 5.14 -12.04
C ILE A 28 -4.72 5.19 -13.30
N ALA A 29 -5.30 4.82 -14.44
CA ALA A 29 -4.63 4.85 -15.73
C ALA A 29 -5.26 5.92 -16.63
N GLY A 30 -4.42 6.66 -17.36
CA GLY A 30 -4.88 7.69 -18.27
C GLY A 30 -3.76 8.27 -19.10
N VAL A 31 -4.03 9.45 -19.66
CA VAL A 31 -3.12 10.18 -20.52
C VAL A 31 -2.87 11.55 -19.91
N TYR A 32 -1.60 11.94 -19.79
CA TYR A 32 -1.22 13.20 -19.17
C TYR A 32 -1.67 14.40 -20.02
N GLN A 33 -2.37 15.36 -19.39
CA GLN A 33 -2.90 16.57 -20.04
C GLN A 33 -2.30 17.86 -19.47
N GLY A 34 -1.06 17.80 -18.97
CA GLY A 34 -0.34 18.99 -18.48
C GLY A 34 -0.70 19.44 -17.07
N LYS A 35 -1.34 18.58 -16.26
CA LYS A 35 -1.69 18.87 -14.86
C LYS A 35 -1.31 17.74 -13.92
N ASN A 36 -0.69 18.12 -12.81
CA ASN A 36 -0.38 17.19 -11.72
C ASN A 36 -1.66 16.70 -11.04
N VAL A 37 -1.55 15.58 -10.31
CA VAL A 37 -2.67 14.96 -9.59
C VAL A 37 -2.56 15.28 -8.11
N TYR A 38 -3.64 15.76 -7.51
CA TYR A 38 -3.73 15.97 -6.06
C TYR A 38 -4.53 14.84 -5.43
N VAL A 39 -4.00 14.29 -4.35
CA VAL A 39 -4.57 13.14 -3.65
C VAL A 39 -4.85 13.51 -2.20
N GLN A 40 -6.03 13.15 -1.72
CA GLN A 40 -6.35 13.26 -0.30
C GLN A 40 -5.71 12.08 0.43
N ASN A 41 -5.15 12.34 1.60
CA ASN A 41 -4.44 11.33 2.36
C ASN A 41 -4.96 11.38 3.80
N PRO A 42 -6.14 10.81 4.07
CA PRO A 42 -6.73 10.88 5.39
C PRO A 42 -5.85 10.16 6.42
N PHE A 43 -6.10 10.44 7.69
CA PHE A 43 -5.53 9.63 8.76
C PHE A 43 -6.07 8.19 8.70
N THR A 44 -5.26 7.25 9.15
CA THR A 44 -5.73 5.90 9.47
C THR A 44 -6.73 5.95 10.64
N TRP A 45 -7.49 4.88 10.82
CA TRP A 45 -8.54 4.79 11.87
C TRP A 45 -8.02 5.06 13.30
N ASP A 46 -6.75 4.76 13.57
CA ASP A 46 -6.08 5.00 14.86
C ASP A 46 -5.58 6.45 15.03
N MET A 47 -5.77 7.29 14.01
CA MET A 47 -5.36 8.70 13.94
C MET A 47 -3.86 8.97 14.15
N LYS A 48 -3.01 7.94 14.03
CA LYS A 48 -1.55 8.07 14.25
C LYS A 48 -0.77 8.14 12.94
N ASN A 49 -1.28 7.49 11.89
CA ASN A 49 -0.63 7.41 10.60
C ASN A 49 -1.52 8.02 9.51
N PHE A 50 -0.94 8.21 8.34
CA PHE A 50 -1.68 8.58 7.14
C PHE A 50 -1.94 7.35 6.28
N CYS A 51 -3.00 7.41 5.49
CA CYS A 51 -3.53 6.27 4.76
C CYS A 51 -2.57 5.72 3.70
N THR A 52 -1.93 6.61 2.94
CA THR A 52 -1.04 6.24 1.84
C THR A 52 0.27 5.67 2.36
N ARG A 53 0.68 4.51 1.85
CA ARG A 53 2.00 3.91 2.07
C ARG A 53 2.97 4.21 0.95
N GLU A 54 2.59 3.97 -0.30
CA GLU A 54 3.49 4.13 -1.44
C GLU A 54 2.73 4.65 -2.65
N VAL A 55 3.39 5.49 -3.46
CA VAL A 55 2.86 5.96 -4.74
C VAL A 55 3.85 5.64 -5.83
N TYR A 56 3.36 5.01 -6.89
CA TYR A 56 4.10 4.68 -8.09
C TYR A 56 3.52 5.43 -9.28
N VAL A 57 4.40 5.86 -10.18
CA VAL A 57 4.03 6.40 -11.49
C VAL A 57 4.78 5.62 -12.55
N ASN A 58 4.07 4.93 -13.44
CA ASN A 58 4.65 3.99 -14.43
C ASN A 58 5.65 3.03 -13.77
N ASP A 59 5.19 2.36 -12.70
CA ASP A 59 5.95 1.39 -11.88
C ASP A 59 7.20 1.93 -11.16
N LYS A 60 7.48 3.23 -11.24
CA LYS A 60 8.54 3.88 -10.48
C LYS A 60 7.99 4.45 -9.18
N LEU A 61 8.60 4.08 -8.05
CA LEU A 61 8.27 4.67 -6.75
C LEU A 61 8.61 6.17 -6.77
N VAL A 62 7.60 7.01 -6.47
CA VAL A 62 7.77 8.48 -6.41
C VAL A 62 7.55 9.05 -5.02
N LEU A 63 6.78 8.37 -4.16
CA LEU A 63 6.50 8.82 -2.81
C LEU A 63 6.36 7.62 -1.88
N SER A 64 6.93 7.73 -0.67
CA SER A 64 6.87 6.71 0.37
C SER A 64 6.48 7.34 1.70
N ASN A 65 5.46 6.76 2.33
CA ASN A 65 4.89 7.08 3.64
C ASN A 65 4.64 8.58 3.88
N PRO A 66 3.91 9.28 2.99
CA PRO A 66 3.70 10.73 3.08
C PRO A 66 3.05 11.13 4.41
N LYS A 67 3.67 12.10 5.10
CA LYS A 67 3.24 12.61 6.41
C LYS A 67 2.41 13.89 6.29
N ALA A 68 1.44 13.90 5.37
CA ALA A 68 0.56 15.03 5.12
C ALA A 68 -0.86 14.56 4.79
N SER A 69 -1.86 15.37 5.12
CA SER A 69 -3.29 15.10 4.88
C SER A 69 -3.70 15.14 3.40
N ALA A 70 -2.82 15.65 2.55
CA ALA A 70 -2.91 15.61 1.10
C ALA A 70 -1.51 15.75 0.50
N TYR A 71 -1.34 15.31 -0.73
CA TYR A 71 -0.08 15.48 -1.48
C TYR A 71 -0.34 15.61 -2.97
N GLU A 72 0.68 16.08 -3.67
CA GLU A 72 0.69 16.24 -5.12
C GLU A 72 1.60 15.19 -5.75
N ILE A 73 1.11 14.52 -6.78
CA ILE A 73 1.89 13.64 -7.64
C ILE A 73 2.39 14.49 -8.81
N ASN A 74 3.68 14.82 -8.78
CA ASN A 74 4.31 15.61 -9.83
C ASN A 74 4.47 14.77 -11.11
N LEU A 75 3.76 15.18 -12.17
CA LEU A 75 3.79 14.58 -13.51
C LEU A 75 4.46 15.49 -14.54
N SER A 76 5.13 16.56 -14.10
CA SER A 76 5.73 17.57 -15.00
C SER A 76 6.87 17.03 -15.87
N ALA A 77 7.40 15.85 -15.55
CA ALA A 77 8.38 15.15 -16.37
C ALA A 77 7.78 14.44 -17.60
N PHE A 78 6.45 14.28 -17.65
CA PHE A 78 5.75 13.61 -18.76
C PHE A 78 5.34 14.61 -19.84
N GLN A 79 5.31 14.15 -21.08
CA GLN A 79 4.79 14.94 -22.21
C GLN A 79 3.26 14.91 -22.23
N VAL A 80 2.64 15.99 -22.70
CA VAL A 80 1.19 15.98 -22.98
C VAL A 80 0.88 14.86 -23.97
N ASN A 81 -0.20 14.14 -23.74
CA ASN A 81 -0.60 12.91 -24.43
C ASN A 81 0.23 11.65 -24.13
N GLN A 82 1.16 11.70 -23.17
CA GLN A 82 1.90 10.51 -22.73
C GLN A 82 1.04 9.65 -21.78
N PRO A 83 1.00 8.31 -21.95
CA PRO A 83 0.34 7.40 -21.02
C PRO A 83 0.98 7.42 -19.63
N VAL A 84 0.13 7.48 -18.60
CA VAL A 84 0.52 7.47 -17.20
C VAL A 84 -0.37 6.51 -16.43
N VAL A 85 0.25 5.65 -15.62
CA VAL A 85 -0.40 4.78 -14.63
C VAL A 85 0.09 5.19 -13.26
N ILE A 86 -0.85 5.62 -12.41
CA ILE A 86 -0.61 5.93 -11.01
C ILE A 86 -1.12 4.74 -10.19
N LYS A 87 -0.27 4.22 -9.32
CA LYS A 87 -0.64 3.17 -8.37
C LYS A 87 -0.37 3.68 -6.95
N ILE A 88 -1.40 3.66 -6.11
CA ILE A 88 -1.34 4.11 -4.71
C ILE A 88 -1.59 2.90 -3.83
N ILE A 89 -0.58 2.52 -3.06
CA ILE A 89 -0.67 1.50 -2.01
C ILE A 89 -1.07 2.19 -0.72
N HIS A 90 -2.09 1.71 -0.04
CA HIS A 90 -2.61 2.32 1.18
C HIS A 90 -2.94 1.28 2.26
N GLU A 91 -3.05 1.76 3.50
CA GLU A 91 -3.47 0.94 4.63
C GLU A 91 -4.91 0.44 4.47
N ASN A 92 -5.23 -0.66 5.15
CA ASN A 92 -6.61 -1.13 5.19
C ASN A 92 -7.50 -0.16 5.96
N ASN A 93 -8.80 -0.17 5.65
CA ASN A 93 -9.83 0.62 6.33
C ASN A 93 -9.68 2.15 6.18
N CYS A 94 -8.96 2.60 5.16
CA CYS A 94 -8.97 3.98 4.68
C CYS A 94 -8.81 3.95 3.15
N ALA A 95 -9.20 5.03 2.47
CA ALA A 95 -9.01 5.18 1.03
C ALA A 95 -8.52 6.61 0.73
N PRO A 96 -7.44 6.77 -0.05
CA PRO A 96 -6.96 8.07 -0.53
C PRO A 96 -7.76 8.61 -1.72
#